data_AF-A0A920HHP3-F1
#
_entry.id   AF-A0A920HHP3-F1
#
_cell.length_a   1.000
_cell.length_b   1.000
_cell.length_c   1.000
_cell.angle_alpha   90.00
_cell.angle_beta   90.00
_cell.angle_gamma   90.00
#
_symmetry.space_group_name_H-M   'P 1'
#
loop_
_entity.id
_entity.type
_entity.pdbx_description
1 polymer ?
#
loop_
_entity_poly.entity_id
_entity_poly.type
_entity_poly.pdbx_seq_one_letter_code
_entity_poly.pdbx_strand_id
1 'polypeptide(L)'
;MVNNLNIFKALVLLIFGINNIFCQSAEEILKKAQENSLILTDSYYKFKIESKLDNPILPITGELFTRGEKYFIDTKYIDQIYDGENIFTIVHENQEIIVDNSDISLFNFTPHHLLNFFKEDHELDFISNSKKYIIRATI
;
A
#
# COMPACT_ATOMS: atom_id res chain seq x y z
N MET A 1 -5.21 59.41 -12.10
CA MET A 1 -4.42 59.17 -10.88
C MET A 1 -4.98 57.95 -10.17
N VAL A 2 -4.34 56.79 -10.32
CA VAL A 2 -4.73 55.60 -9.55
C VAL A 2 -4.26 55.84 -8.12
N ASN A 3 -5.19 55.86 -7.16
CA ASN A 3 -4.86 56.16 -5.78
C ASN A 3 -4.13 54.95 -5.17
N ASN A 4 -2.99 55.16 -4.52
CA ASN A 4 -2.17 54.09 -3.93
C ASN A 4 -2.96 53.16 -3.00
N LEU A 5 -4.05 53.67 -2.40
CA LEU A 5 -4.98 52.92 -1.56
C LEU A 5 -5.82 51.88 -2.35
N ASN A 6 -6.15 52.14 -3.61
CA ASN A 6 -6.88 51.20 -4.47
C ASN A 6 -5.96 50.09 -5.01
N ILE A 7 -4.67 50.40 -5.23
CA ILE A 7 -3.64 49.42 -5.58
C ILE A 7 -3.41 48.45 -4.41
N PHE A 8 -3.34 48.97 -3.18
CA PHE A 8 -3.15 48.14 -1.99
C PHE A 8 -4.34 47.22 -1.71
N LYS A 9 -5.58 47.70 -1.88
CA LYS A 9 -6.80 46.87 -1.79
C LYS A 9 -6.87 45.77 -2.85
N ALA A 10 -6.43 46.06 -4.08
CA ALA A 10 -6.35 45.07 -5.14
C ALA A 10 -5.27 44.00 -4.86
N LEU A 11 -4.13 44.40 -4.28
CA LEU A 11 -3.05 43.49 -3.90
C LEU A 11 -3.45 42.54 -2.76
N VAL A 12 -4.20 43.04 -1.77
CA VAL A 12 -4.74 42.22 -0.66
C VAL A 12 -5.78 41.21 -1.17
N LEU A 13 -6.60 41.57 -2.17
CA LEU A 13 -7.54 40.63 -2.79
C LEU A 13 -6.84 39.49 -3.56
N LEU A 14 -5.66 39.76 -4.15
CA LEU A 14 -4.87 38.76 -4.87
C LEU A 14 -4.27 37.70 -3.91
N ILE A 15 -3.91 38.09 -2.68
CA ILE A 15 -3.31 37.22 -1.67
C ILE A 15 -4.36 36.29 -1.02
N PHE A 16 -5.63 36.71 -0.94
CA PHE A 16 -6.71 35.84 -0.46
C PHE A 16 -7.16 34.78 -1.48
N GLY A 17 -6.76 34.90 -2.75
CA GLY A 17 -7.15 34.01 -3.84
C GLY A 17 -6.38 32.69 -3.94
N ILE A 18 -5.32 32.46 -3.16
CA ILE A 18 -4.42 31.30 -3.32
C ILE A 18 -4.54 30.22 -2.22
N ASN A 19 -5.50 30.30 -1.31
CA ASN A 19 -5.58 29.38 -0.15
C ASN A 19 -6.19 27.99 -0.43
N ASN A 20 -6.00 27.38 -1.61
CA ASN A 20 -6.52 26.02 -1.88
C ASN A 20 -5.61 25.14 -2.77
N ILE A 21 -4.28 25.26 -2.69
CA ILE A 21 -3.38 24.41 -3.51
C ILE A 21 -2.49 23.47 -2.67
N PHE A 22 -3.00 22.96 -1.56
CA PHE A 22 -2.48 21.71 -0.98
C PHE A 22 -3.50 20.60 -1.23
N CYS A 23 -3.77 20.33 -2.51
CA CYS A 23 -4.47 19.12 -2.89
C CYS A 23 -3.42 18.00 -2.89
N GLN A 24 -3.29 17.27 -1.78
CA GLN A 24 -2.44 16.09 -1.71
C GLN A 24 -2.96 15.08 -2.75
N SER A 25 -2.10 14.54 -3.60
CA SER A 25 -2.53 13.55 -4.61
C SER A 25 -2.60 12.14 -4.04
N ALA A 26 -3.34 11.25 -4.70
CA ALA A 26 -3.38 9.83 -4.34
C ALA A 26 -1.98 9.19 -4.45
N GLU A 27 -1.18 9.58 -5.44
CA GLU A 27 0.20 9.12 -5.59
C GLU A 27 1.07 9.57 -4.41
N GLU A 28 0.94 10.82 -3.96
CA GLU A 28 1.70 11.32 -2.81
C GLU A 28 1.36 10.59 -1.51
N ILE A 29 0.08 10.29 -1.29
CA ILE A 29 -0.37 9.51 -0.12
C ILE A 29 0.19 8.10 -0.20
N LEU A 30 0.08 7.44 -1.35
CA LEU A 30 0.59 6.09 -1.57
C LEU A 30 2.10 6.05 -1.37
N LYS A 31 2.84 7.00 -1.95
CA LYS A 31 4.28 7.14 -1.80
C LYS A 31 4.68 7.30 -0.32
N LYS A 32 3.98 8.15 0.42
CA LYS A 32 4.25 8.34 1.85
C LYS A 32 3.96 7.07 2.66
N ALA A 33 2.91 6.35 2.34
CA ALA A 33 2.61 5.07 2.97
C ALA A 33 3.71 4.02 2.70
N GLN A 34 4.24 3.99 1.47
CA GLN A 34 5.35 3.12 1.10
C GLN A 34 6.64 3.46 1.85
N GLU A 35 7.05 4.73 1.84
CA GLU A 35 8.24 5.19 2.55
C GLU A 35 8.16 4.84 4.04
N ASN A 36 7.00 5.07 4.66
CA ASN A 36 6.79 4.70 6.07
C ASN A 36 6.84 3.18 6.28
N SER A 37 6.32 2.39 5.35
CA SER A 37 6.35 0.92 5.44
C SER A 37 7.78 0.38 5.34
N LEU A 38 8.63 0.99 4.51
CA LEU A 38 10.03 0.57 4.32
C LEU A 38 10.92 0.87 5.53
N ILE A 39 10.55 1.86 6.36
CA ILE A 39 11.28 2.19 7.59
C ILE A 39 10.99 1.18 8.71
N LEU A 40 9.91 0.41 8.61
CA LEU A 40 9.56 -0.58 9.63
C LEU A 40 10.46 -1.81 9.51
N THR A 41 11.45 -1.89 10.39
CA THR A 41 12.38 -3.02 10.45
C THR A 41 11.75 -4.30 10.95
N ASP A 42 10.78 -4.20 11.86
CA ASP A 42 9.96 -5.33 12.34
C ASP A 42 8.50 -4.89 12.31
N SER A 43 7.64 -5.69 11.67
CA SER A 43 6.23 -5.33 11.56
C SER A 43 5.31 -6.53 11.57
N TYR A 44 4.06 -6.27 11.92
CA TYR A 44 3.01 -7.28 12.04
C TYR A 44 1.73 -6.77 11.38
N TYR A 45 1.17 -7.57 10.48
CA TYR A 45 -0.09 -7.28 9.80
C TYR A 45 -1.05 -8.45 9.91
N LYS A 46 -2.32 -8.14 10.10
CA LYS A 46 -3.41 -9.08 9.84
C LYS A 46 -4.06 -8.73 8.51
N PHE A 47 -4.29 -9.72 7.67
CA PHE A 47 -4.91 -9.50 6.36
C PHE A 47 -6.11 -10.41 6.11
N LYS A 48 -6.97 -9.94 5.21
CA LYS A 48 -8.06 -10.70 4.62
C LYS A 48 -8.09 -10.37 3.13
N ILE A 49 -7.97 -11.37 2.28
CA ILE A 49 -8.10 -11.23 0.83
C ILE A 49 -9.41 -11.86 0.41
N GLU A 50 -10.22 -11.10 -0.31
CA GLU A 50 -11.53 -11.50 -0.82
C GLU A 50 -11.58 -11.23 -2.31
N SER A 51 -12.34 -12.05 -3.04
CA SER A 51 -12.61 -11.85 -4.45
C SER A 51 -14.12 -11.80 -4.67
N LYS A 52 -14.56 -10.94 -5.60
CA LYS A 52 -15.95 -10.95 -6.09
C LYS A 52 -16.19 -12.07 -7.11
N LEU A 53 -15.12 -12.60 -7.69
CA LEU A 53 -15.14 -13.77 -8.57
C LEU A 53 -15.00 -15.02 -7.71
N ASP A 54 -15.72 -16.08 -8.08
CA ASP A 54 -15.58 -17.39 -7.45
C ASP A 54 -14.13 -17.87 -7.58
N ASN A 55 -13.48 -18.07 -6.44
CA ASN A 55 -12.12 -18.58 -6.36
C ASN A 55 -12.05 -19.60 -5.20
N PRO A 56 -11.58 -20.84 -5.46
CA PRO A 56 -11.61 -21.91 -4.46
C PRO A 56 -10.69 -21.67 -3.26
N ILE A 57 -9.74 -20.74 -3.36
CA ILE A 57 -8.74 -20.43 -2.33
C ILE A 57 -9.15 -19.19 -1.52
N LEU A 58 -10.05 -18.35 -2.05
CA LEU A 58 -10.53 -17.14 -1.39
C LEU A 58 -11.93 -17.35 -0.76
N PRO A 59 -12.24 -16.69 0.37
CA PRO A 59 -11.40 -15.75 1.08
C PRO A 59 -10.27 -16.42 1.87
N ILE A 60 -9.11 -15.77 1.91
CA ILE A 60 -7.99 -16.19 2.76
C ILE A 60 -7.73 -15.11 3.82
N THR A 61 -7.49 -15.57 5.04
CA THR A 61 -7.07 -14.74 6.17
C THR A 61 -5.73 -15.24 6.66
N GLY A 62 -4.89 -14.33 7.11
CA GLY A 62 -3.60 -14.70 7.66
C GLY A 62 -2.93 -13.57 8.39
N GLU A 63 -1.73 -13.89 8.84
CA GLU A 63 -0.85 -12.98 9.57
C GLU A 63 0.47 -12.87 8.79
N LEU A 64 1.02 -11.65 8.71
CA LEU A 64 2.29 -11.37 8.08
C LEU A 64 3.22 -10.74 9.11
N PHE A 65 4.38 -11.35 9.27
CA PHE A 65 5.48 -10.86 10.07
C PHE A 65 6.62 -10.48 9.13
N THR A 66 7.17 -9.28 9.24
CA THR A 66 8.34 -8.86 8.46
C THR A 66 9.51 -8.54 9.37
N ARG A 67 10.73 -8.81 8.88
CA ARG A 67 11.98 -8.34 9.46
C ARG A 67 12.94 -7.90 8.35
N GLY A 68 13.05 -6.59 8.12
CA GLY A 68 13.70 -6.05 6.92
C GLY A 68 13.06 -6.65 5.67
N GLU A 69 13.89 -7.27 4.81
CA GLU A 69 13.43 -7.98 3.60
C GLU A 69 12.84 -9.37 3.88
N LYS A 70 13.08 -9.95 5.07
CA LYS A 70 12.62 -11.29 5.43
C LYS A 70 11.15 -11.25 5.83
N TYR A 71 10.42 -12.32 5.59
CA TYR A 71 9.03 -12.41 6.04
C TYR A 71 8.59 -13.82 6.42
N PHE A 72 7.52 -13.88 7.19
CA PHE A 72 6.74 -15.07 7.47
C PHE A 72 5.25 -14.75 7.30
N ILE A 73 4.57 -15.53 6.47
CA ILE A 73 3.13 -15.48 6.26
C ILE A 73 2.55 -16.78 6.83
N ASP A 74 1.64 -16.63 7.78
CA ASP A 74 0.88 -17.71 8.41
C ASP A 74 -0.55 -17.68 7.88
N THR A 75 -0.99 -18.79 7.29
CA THR A 75 -2.38 -18.96 6.89
C THR A 75 -2.91 -20.34 7.24
N LYS A 76 -4.23 -20.49 7.14
CA LYS A 76 -4.88 -21.78 7.39
C LYS A 76 -4.32 -22.93 6.54
N TYR A 77 -4.01 -22.69 5.27
CA TYR A 77 -3.71 -23.74 4.30
C TYR A 77 -2.23 -23.82 3.92
N ILE A 78 -1.58 -22.66 3.84
CA ILE A 78 -0.22 -22.53 3.36
C ILE A 78 0.51 -21.49 4.20
N ASP A 79 1.68 -21.86 4.69
CA ASP A 79 2.63 -20.91 5.27
C ASP A 79 3.74 -20.60 4.28
N GLN A 80 4.28 -19.39 4.33
CA GLN A 80 5.41 -19.01 3.50
C GLN A 80 6.45 -18.22 4.30
N ILE A 81 7.71 -18.64 4.19
CA ILE A 81 8.85 -18.00 4.84
C ILE A 81 9.82 -17.56 3.74
N TYR A 82 10.27 -16.32 3.80
CA TYR A 82 11.41 -15.85 3.03
C TYR A 82 12.54 -15.46 3.96
N ASP A 83 13.67 -16.14 3.85
CA ASP A 83 14.84 -15.93 4.74
C ASP A 83 15.83 -14.88 4.23
N GLY A 84 15.55 -14.27 3.08
CA GLY A 84 16.42 -13.34 2.36
C GLY A 84 17.17 -13.97 1.17
N GLU A 85 17.02 -15.28 0.95
CA GLU A 85 17.61 -16.01 -0.17
C GLU A 85 16.64 -17.04 -0.76
N ASN A 86 15.94 -17.78 0.09
CA ASN A 86 15.04 -18.86 -0.28
C ASN A 86 13.62 -18.60 0.22
N ILE A 87 12.65 -19.05 -0.57
CA ILE A 87 11.24 -19.09 -0.22
C ILE A 87 10.90 -20.53 0.17
N PHE A 88 10.46 -20.72 1.42
CA PHE A 88 9.93 -21.98 1.92
C PHE A 88 8.41 -21.87 1.94
N THR A 89 7.74 -22.77 1.24
CA THR A 89 6.28 -22.90 1.27
C THR A 89 5.90 -24.19 1.98
N ILE A 90 5.10 -24.11 3.03
CA ILE A 90 4.62 -25.26 3.80
C ILE A 90 3.15 -25.46 3.46
N VAL A 91 2.81 -26.60 2.88
CA VAL A 91 1.43 -26.96 2.53
C VAL A 91 0.85 -27.86 3.62
N HIS A 92 -0.07 -27.33 4.41
CA HIS A 92 -0.58 -28.01 5.61
C HIS A 92 -1.35 -29.31 5.31
N GLU A 93 -2.07 -29.36 4.19
CA GLU A 93 -2.88 -30.52 3.80
C GLU A 93 -2.02 -31.79 3.62
N ASN A 94 -0.86 -31.63 2.97
CA ASN A 94 -0.01 -32.76 2.57
C ASN A 94 1.30 -32.83 3.35
N GLN A 95 1.54 -31.93 4.31
CA GLN A 95 2.77 -31.83 5.11
C GLN A 95 4.03 -31.71 4.24
N GLU A 96 3.91 -31.01 3.11
CA GLU A 96 4.98 -30.83 2.15
C GLU A 96 5.68 -29.48 2.35
N ILE A 97 7.00 -29.48 2.17
CA ILE A 97 7.80 -28.25 2.13
C ILE A 97 8.39 -28.11 0.74
N ILE A 98 8.05 -27.02 0.08
CA ILE A 98 8.58 -26.63 -1.22
C ILE A 98 9.62 -25.53 -0.98
N VAL A 99 10.80 -25.69 -1.57
CA VAL A 99 11.88 -24.69 -1.51
C VAL A 99 12.09 -24.13 -2.90
N ASP A 100 12.00 -22.81 -3.02
CA ASP A 100 12.25 -22.07 -4.26
C ASP A 100 13.29 -20.98 -4.02
N ASN A 101 14.06 -20.66 -5.05
CA ASN A 101 15.01 -19.54 -5.10
C ASN A 101 14.56 -18.45 -6.09
N SER A 102 13.38 -18.60 -6.70
CA SER A 102 12.79 -17.59 -7.55
C SER A 102 12.29 -16.41 -6.71
N ASP A 103 12.39 -15.20 -7.26
CA ASP A 103 11.80 -13.99 -6.66
C ASP A 103 10.24 -14.01 -6.69
N ILE A 104 9.63 -15.07 -7.23
CA ILE A 104 8.19 -15.17 -7.48
C ILE A 104 7.55 -15.95 -6.32
N SER A 105 7.12 -15.23 -5.30
CA SER A 105 6.42 -15.82 -4.17
C SER A 105 4.95 -16.14 -4.50
N LEU A 106 4.42 -17.24 -3.95
CA LEU A 106 2.97 -17.53 -4.00
C LEU A 106 2.13 -16.41 -3.36
N PHE A 107 2.67 -15.74 -2.34
CA PHE A 107 2.01 -14.63 -1.66
C PHE A 107 2.77 -13.32 -1.94
N ASN A 108 2.52 -12.75 -3.12
CA ASN A 108 3.20 -11.53 -3.56
C ASN A 108 2.56 -10.24 -3.03
N PHE A 109 1.99 -10.25 -1.81
CA PHE A 109 1.23 -9.14 -1.24
C PHE A 109 1.80 -8.57 0.06
N THR A 110 3.10 -8.72 0.30
CA THR A 110 3.77 -7.93 1.35
C THR A 110 3.43 -6.43 1.16
N PRO A 111 3.38 -5.60 2.20
CA PRO A 111 3.04 -4.18 2.06
C PRO A 111 3.84 -3.49 0.96
N HIS A 112 5.14 -3.80 0.84
CA HIS A 112 5.96 -3.27 -0.25
C HIS A 112 5.41 -3.64 -1.63
N HIS A 113 5.15 -4.94 -1.86
CA HIS A 113 4.63 -5.43 -3.15
C HIS A 113 3.19 -4.95 -3.41
N LEU A 114 2.32 -5.03 -2.42
CA LEU A 114 0.93 -4.59 -2.51
C LEU A 114 0.80 -3.10 -2.82
N LEU A 115 1.62 -2.26 -2.17
CA LEU A 115 1.59 -0.83 -2.43
C LEU A 115 2.21 -0.46 -3.77
N ASN A 116 3.09 -1.28 -4.34
CA ASN A 116 3.66 -1.06 -5.67
C ASN A 116 2.75 -1.53 -6.80
N PHE A 117 1.89 -2.53 -6.56
CA PHE A 117 0.95 -3.07 -7.55
C PHE A 117 0.12 -1.99 -8.26
N PHE A 118 -0.33 -0.97 -7.52
CA PHE A 118 -1.22 0.07 -8.04
C PHE A 118 -0.52 1.18 -8.85
N LYS A 119 0.81 1.14 -9.02
CA LYS A 119 1.55 2.19 -9.74
C LYS A 119 1.53 2.02 -11.26
N GLU A 120 1.37 0.80 -11.73
CA GLU A 120 1.44 0.46 -13.15
C GLU A 120 0.00 0.28 -13.65
N ASP A 121 -0.37 1.00 -14.71
CA ASP A 121 -1.64 0.85 -15.43
C ASP A 121 -2.93 1.23 -14.68
N HIS A 122 -2.85 2.04 -13.60
CA HIS A 122 -4.04 2.49 -12.87
C HIS A 122 -4.05 4.01 -12.65
N GLU A 123 -5.22 4.63 -12.86
CA GLU A 123 -5.52 5.96 -12.34
C GLU A 123 -5.83 5.85 -10.85
N LEU A 124 -5.20 6.73 -10.04
CA LEU A 124 -5.34 6.73 -8.59
C LEU A 124 -6.21 7.89 -8.12
N ASP A 125 -7.20 7.56 -7.29
CA ASP A 125 -7.99 8.51 -6.52
C ASP A 125 -7.96 8.12 -5.04
N PHE A 126 -8.35 9.03 -4.15
CA PHE A 126 -8.45 8.72 -2.73
C PHE A 126 -9.69 9.31 -2.09
N ILE A 127 -10.22 8.57 -1.12
CA ILE A 127 -11.18 9.09 -0.16
C ILE A 127 -10.49 9.22 1.18
N SER A 128 -10.50 10.43 1.73
CA SER A 128 -10.05 10.69 3.10
C SER A 128 -11.24 10.75 4.05
N ASN A 129 -11.09 10.15 5.22
CA ASN A 129 -11.93 10.43 6.39
C ASN A 129 -11.03 10.82 7.57
N SER A 130 -11.62 11.21 8.71
CA SER A 130 -10.87 11.72 9.86
C SER A 130 -9.84 10.75 10.47
N LYS A 131 -9.80 9.47 10.06
CA LYS A 131 -8.92 8.44 10.63
C LYS A 131 -8.08 7.67 9.60
N LYS A 132 -8.48 7.63 8.33
CA LYS A 132 -7.80 6.84 7.29
C LYS A 132 -7.98 7.43 5.90
N TYR A 133 -7.02 7.12 5.05
CA TYR A 133 -7.11 7.28 3.60
C TYR A 133 -7.49 5.95 2.97
N ILE A 134 -8.33 6.00 1.95
CA ILE A 134 -8.69 4.85 1.11
C ILE A 134 -8.22 5.20 -0.30
N ILE A 135 -7.16 4.55 -0.76
CA ILE A 135 -6.71 4.65 -2.15
C ILE A 135 -7.61 3.77 -3.02
N ARG A 136 -8.02 4.30 -4.17
CA ARG A 136 -8.77 3.61 -5.21
C ARG A 136 -7.92 3.63 -6.47
N ALA A 137 -7.75 2.45 -7.06
CA ALA A 137 -7.09 2.28 -8.34
C ALA A 137 -8.13 1.84 -9.36
N THR A 138 -8.22 2.54 -10.49
CA THR A 138 -9.13 2.23 -11.59
C THR A 138 -8.35 2.11 -12.90
N ILE A 139 -8.79 1.21 -13.78
CA ILE A 139 -8.26 1.04 -15.14
C ILE A 139 -8.98 2.01 -16.07
#